data_AF-A0A3M2DMP3-F1
#
_entry.id   AF-A0A3M2DMP3-F1
#
_cell.length_a   1.000
_cell.length_b   1.000
_cell.length_c   1.000
_cell.angle_alpha   90.00
_cell.angle_beta   90.00
_cell.angle_gamma   90.00
#
_symmetry.space_group_name_H-M   'P 1'
#
loop_
_entity.id
_entity.type
_entity.pdbx_description
1 polymer ?
#
loop_
_entity_poly.entity_id
_entity_poly.type
_entity_poly.pdbx_seq_one_letter_code
_entity_poly.pdbx_strand_id
1 'polypeptide(L)'
;MRRADRPGYPAAVCAALVACAALAAGCKDKGRAAADQALAKSETIAQQEDSLLARRDALVKERERIRAERDRLEQRRRAAIAAGDDTSEIDEQARSLLERERDLADEEEELNQRFRDILRERRALMAQLATGGGGDPTAAVAARERDVAARERELSSREQTLADREAKLAQREAALARREAQMCGVAAQPQTIIKTVDAKGSAYTKKDVEPLLSRARAAMAKKGILRSDLPPPARDLDREATRAMAEGDYGRARFAARQLVDTVKSIRIDKAFIQGKIGRLNAEIAGKTLDAATKKKIDALFRAATEDYGDGKFSRANRRLNQIYALLD
;
A
#
# COMPACT_ATOMS: atom_id res chain seq x y z
N MET A 1 -14.60 8.40 -35.24
CA MET A 1 -15.40 8.30 -33.99
C MET A 1 -14.60 7.54 -32.94
N ARG A 2 -14.65 8.04 -31.70
CA ARG A 2 -13.71 7.81 -30.60
C ARG A 2 -13.68 6.34 -30.13
N ARG A 3 -12.47 5.77 -30.01
CA ARG A 3 -12.20 4.55 -29.25
C ARG A 3 -12.42 4.85 -27.76
N ALA A 4 -13.30 4.09 -27.12
CA ALA A 4 -13.47 4.12 -25.68
C ALA A 4 -12.47 3.16 -25.03
N ASP A 5 -11.54 3.72 -24.26
CA ASP A 5 -10.70 3.02 -23.31
C ASP A 5 -11.58 2.29 -22.28
N ARG A 6 -11.36 0.99 -22.12
CA ARG A 6 -11.88 0.22 -20.98
C ARG A 6 -10.80 0.12 -19.92
N PRO A 7 -11.10 0.39 -18.63
CA PRO A 7 -10.14 0.22 -17.56
C PRO A 7 -9.89 -1.27 -17.31
N GLY A 8 -8.61 -1.65 -17.31
CA GLY A 8 -8.15 -2.97 -16.89
C GLY A 8 -8.42 -3.18 -15.39
N TYR A 9 -9.09 -4.29 -15.06
CA TYR A 9 -9.19 -4.77 -13.69
C TYR A 9 -7.84 -5.38 -13.27
N PRO A 10 -7.29 -5.06 -12.08
CA PRO A 10 -6.03 -5.64 -11.65
C PRO A 10 -6.22 -7.11 -11.25
N ALA A 11 -5.52 -8.00 -11.95
CA ALA A 11 -5.37 -9.44 -11.67
C ALA A 11 -4.56 -9.73 -10.38
N ALA A 12 -4.92 -9.09 -9.26
CA ALA A 12 -4.09 -9.07 -8.04
C ALA A 12 -4.79 -9.60 -6.78
N VAL A 13 -5.81 -10.47 -6.90
CA VAL A 13 -6.53 -10.99 -5.72
C VAL A 13 -6.40 -12.51 -5.48
N CYS A 14 -5.76 -13.29 -6.36
CA CYS A 14 -5.62 -14.74 -6.14
C CYS A 14 -4.21 -15.22 -5.72
N ALA A 15 -3.29 -14.33 -5.34
CA ALA A 15 -1.94 -14.68 -4.88
C ALA A 15 -1.77 -14.61 -3.35
N ALA A 16 -2.79 -14.99 -2.58
CA ALA A 16 -2.74 -14.95 -1.11
C ALA A 16 -3.23 -16.26 -0.50
N LEU A 17 -2.55 -17.38 -0.79
CA LEU A 17 -2.70 -18.63 0.01
C LEU A 17 -1.59 -19.68 -0.21
N VAL A 18 -0.34 -19.28 -0.53
CA VAL A 18 0.81 -20.21 -0.60
C VAL A 18 2.04 -19.67 0.13
N ALA A 19 1.83 -19.10 1.32
CA ALA A 19 2.93 -18.63 2.17
C ALA A 19 2.82 -19.20 3.59
N CYS A 20 2.83 -20.53 3.74
CA CYS A 20 2.97 -21.18 5.04
C CYS A 20 3.50 -22.63 4.90
N ALA A 21 4.77 -22.77 4.49
CA ALA A 21 5.54 -24.00 4.73
C ALA A 21 7.05 -23.78 4.50
N ALA A 22 7.71 -23.08 5.40
CA ALA A 22 9.15 -23.22 5.56
C ALA A 22 9.46 -23.16 7.05
N LEU A 23 9.86 -24.30 7.63
CA LEU A 23 10.82 -24.46 8.73
C LEU A 23 10.80 -25.91 9.22
N ALA A 24 11.52 -26.79 8.51
CA ALA A 24 12.08 -28.01 9.07
C ALA A 24 13.49 -28.18 8.48
N ALA A 25 14.52 -27.98 9.30
CA ALA A 25 15.91 -28.19 8.94
C ALA A 25 16.15 -29.69 8.81
N GLY A 26 16.22 -30.20 7.57
CA GLY A 26 16.51 -31.61 7.28
C GLY A 26 16.21 -32.04 5.84
N CYS A 27 15.25 -31.39 5.15
CA CYS A 27 14.89 -31.67 3.75
C CYS A 27 14.67 -30.35 2.97
N LYS A 28 15.69 -29.51 2.85
CA LYS A 28 15.53 -28.13 2.33
C LYS A 28 15.35 -28.07 0.80
N ASP A 29 15.91 -29.03 0.06
CA ASP A 29 15.90 -28.97 -1.42
C ASP A 29 14.65 -29.60 -2.05
N LYS A 30 14.11 -30.67 -1.45
CA LYS A 30 12.92 -31.37 -1.98
C LYS A 30 11.62 -30.59 -1.74
N GLY A 31 11.50 -29.90 -0.60
CA GLY A 31 10.31 -29.10 -0.28
C GLY A 31 10.18 -27.84 -1.13
N ARG A 32 11.31 -27.20 -1.47
CA ARG A 32 11.34 -26.03 -2.36
C ARG A 32 10.99 -26.39 -3.79
N ALA A 33 11.56 -27.46 -4.33
CA ALA A 33 11.25 -27.93 -5.68
C ALA A 33 9.75 -28.31 -5.85
N ALA A 34 9.15 -28.95 -4.83
CA ALA A 34 7.72 -29.28 -4.85
C ALA A 34 6.82 -28.05 -4.80
N ALA A 35 7.20 -27.02 -4.01
CA ALA A 35 6.47 -25.75 -3.95
C ALA A 35 6.57 -24.98 -5.27
N ASP A 36 7.77 -24.89 -5.86
CA ASP A 36 8.00 -24.22 -7.14
C ASP A 36 7.22 -24.92 -8.28
N GLN A 37 7.17 -26.26 -8.27
CA GLN A 37 6.39 -27.03 -9.25
C GLN A 37 4.88 -26.82 -9.08
N ALA A 38 4.38 -26.72 -7.85
CA ALA A 38 2.96 -26.46 -7.59
C ALA A 38 2.55 -25.04 -8.00
N LEU A 39 3.41 -24.05 -7.78
CA LEU A 39 3.21 -22.68 -8.25
C LEU A 39 3.16 -22.62 -9.79
N ALA A 40 4.11 -23.27 -10.47
CA ALA A 40 4.11 -23.34 -11.93
C ALA A 40 2.83 -24.00 -12.48
N LYS A 41 2.38 -25.10 -11.87
CA LYS A 41 1.12 -25.76 -12.26
C LYS A 41 -0.11 -24.86 -12.01
N SER A 42 -0.13 -24.13 -10.89
CA SER A 42 -1.20 -23.18 -10.59
C SER A 42 -1.26 -22.04 -11.60
N GLU A 43 -0.11 -21.55 -12.07
CA GLU A 43 -0.02 -20.51 -13.08
C GLU A 43 -0.53 -21.00 -14.44
N THR A 44 -0.14 -22.21 -14.86
CA THR A 44 -0.66 -22.84 -16.08
C THR A 44 -2.18 -23.01 -16.04
N ILE A 45 -2.73 -23.49 -14.92
CA ILE A 45 -4.18 -23.63 -14.74
C ILE A 45 -4.89 -22.28 -14.87
N ALA A 46 -4.34 -21.22 -14.26
CA ALA A 46 -4.90 -19.89 -14.36
C ALA A 46 -4.90 -19.35 -15.81
N GLN A 47 -3.80 -19.53 -16.55
CA GLN A 47 -3.73 -19.13 -17.95
C GLN A 47 -4.74 -19.89 -18.82
N GLN A 48 -4.96 -21.18 -18.54
CA GLN A 48 -5.97 -21.96 -19.22
C GLN A 48 -7.39 -21.48 -18.88
N GLU A 49 -7.69 -21.19 -17.60
CA GLU A 49 -8.97 -20.62 -17.17
C GLU A 49 -9.29 -19.31 -17.93
N ASP A 50 -8.33 -18.39 -18.01
CA ASP A 50 -8.48 -17.12 -18.73
C ASP A 50 -8.78 -17.33 -20.22
N SER A 51 -8.07 -18.28 -20.85
CA SER A 51 -8.29 -18.61 -22.27
C SER A 51 -9.68 -19.20 -22.53
N LEU A 52 -10.18 -20.04 -21.62
CA LEU A 52 -11.52 -20.62 -21.74
C LEU A 52 -12.61 -19.58 -21.49
N LEU A 53 -12.40 -18.65 -20.55
CA LEU A 53 -13.32 -17.54 -20.31
C LEU A 53 -13.42 -16.63 -21.54
N ALA A 54 -12.29 -16.31 -22.16
CA ALA A 54 -12.27 -15.53 -23.40
C ALA A 54 -13.02 -16.24 -24.53
N ARG A 55 -12.85 -17.56 -24.68
CA ARG A 55 -13.57 -18.37 -25.68
C ARG A 55 -15.07 -18.45 -25.39
N ARG A 56 -15.48 -18.58 -24.12
CA ARG A 56 -16.89 -18.51 -23.70
C ARG A 56 -17.52 -17.18 -24.10
N ASP A 57 -16.85 -16.08 -23.81
CA ASP A 57 -17.36 -14.74 -24.11
C ASP A 57 -17.46 -14.51 -25.63
N ALA A 58 -16.60 -15.14 -26.42
CA ALA A 58 -16.71 -15.15 -27.89
C ALA A 58 -17.93 -15.95 -28.37
N LEU A 59 -18.16 -17.16 -27.83
CA LEU A 59 -19.32 -17.99 -28.18
C LEU A 59 -20.65 -17.29 -27.83
N VAL A 60 -20.73 -16.61 -26.68
CA VAL A 60 -21.91 -15.83 -26.30
C VAL A 60 -22.22 -14.73 -27.33
N LYS A 61 -21.21 -14.00 -27.79
CA LYS A 61 -21.39 -12.97 -28.83
C LYS A 61 -21.81 -13.58 -30.17
N GLU A 62 -21.28 -14.73 -30.53
CA GLU A 62 -21.63 -15.39 -31.78
C GLU A 62 -23.09 -15.88 -31.75
N ARG A 63 -23.56 -16.39 -30.61
CA ARG A 63 -24.98 -16.73 -30.41
C ARG A 63 -25.89 -15.51 -30.51
N GLU A 64 -25.49 -14.37 -29.97
CA GLU A 64 -26.25 -13.13 -30.12
C GLU A 64 -26.35 -12.71 -31.58
N ARG A 65 -25.26 -12.84 -32.35
CA ARG A 65 -25.25 -12.56 -33.79
C ARG A 65 -26.15 -13.49 -34.57
N ILE A 66 -26.04 -14.80 -34.36
CA ILE A 66 -26.88 -15.77 -35.06
C ILE A 66 -28.36 -15.55 -34.75
N ARG A 67 -28.72 -15.27 -33.49
CA ARG A 67 -30.10 -14.91 -33.12
C ARG A 67 -30.59 -13.69 -33.90
N ALA A 68 -29.78 -12.64 -33.97
CA ALA A 68 -30.13 -11.44 -34.73
C ALA A 68 -30.23 -11.70 -36.24
N GLU A 69 -29.38 -12.57 -36.79
CA GLU A 69 -29.43 -12.97 -38.20
C GLU A 69 -30.68 -13.81 -38.51
N ARG A 70 -31.03 -14.75 -37.64
CA ARG A 70 -32.27 -15.53 -37.75
C ARG A 70 -33.50 -14.63 -37.76
N ASP A 71 -33.60 -13.72 -36.80
CA ASP A 71 -34.74 -12.79 -36.71
C ASP A 71 -34.83 -11.90 -37.97
N ARG A 72 -33.69 -11.50 -38.54
CA ARG A 72 -33.63 -10.78 -39.84
C ARG A 72 -34.08 -11.65 -41.01
N LEU A 73 -33.64 -12.91 -41.08
CA LEU A 73 -34.06 -13.83 -42.14
C LEU A 73 -35.56 -14.11 -42.04
N GLU A 74 -36.12 -14.28 -40.84
CA GLU A 74 -37.56 -14.46 -40.64
C GLU A 74 -38.36 -13.25 -41.13
N GLN A 75 -37.89 -12.02 -40.84
CA GLN A 75 -38.52 -10.80 -41.34
C GLN A 75 -38.46 -10.72 -42.87
N ARG A 76 -37.28 -11.01 -43.47
CA ARG A 76 -37.11 -11.05 -44.93
C ARG A 76 -38.03 -12.09 -45.57
N ARG A 77 -38.14 -13.28 -44.97
CA ARG A 77 -39.02 -14.36 -45.44
C ARG A 77 -40.48 -13.93 -45.43
N ARG A 78 -40.94 -13.30 -44.34
CA ARG A 78 -42.32 -12.77 -44.24
C ARG A 78 -42.60 -11.71 -45.30
N ALA A 79 -41.66 -10.81 -45.56
CA ALA A 79 -41.79 -9.79 -46.58
C ALA A 79 -41.86 -10.38 -48.00
N ALA A 80 -40.98 -11.34 -48.32
CA ALA A 80 -40.98 -12.03 -49.62
C ALA A 80 -42.30 -12.79 -49.86
N ILE A 81 -42.80 -13.51 -48.85
CA ILE A 81 -44.10 -14.20 -48.93
C ILE A 81 -45.25 -13.21 -49.17
N ALA A 82 -45.25 -12.07 -48.48
CA ALA A 82 -46.28 -11.05 -48.65
C ALA A 82 -46.24 -10.37 -50.04
N ALA A 83 -45.05 -10.27 -50.63
CA ALA A 83 -44.84 -9.74 -51.99
C ALA A 83 -45.10 -10.79 -53.09
N GLY A 84 -45.17 -12.08 -52.75
CA GLY A 84 -45.26 -13.17 -53.71
C GLY A 84 -43.93 -13.53 -54.38
N ASP A 85 -42.80 -13.12 -53.78
CA ASP A 85 -41.45 -13.39 -54.26
C ASP A 85 -40.97 -14.81 -53.88
N ASP A 86 -39.92 -15.29 -54.55
CA ASP A 86 -39.27 -16.56 -54.24
C ASP A 86 -38.50 -16.50 -52.90
N THR A 87 -38.65 -17.54 -52.06
CA THR A 87 -37.99 -17.66 -50.75
C THR A 87 -36.81 -18.63 -50.73
N SER A 88 -36.49 -19.27 -51.86
CA SER A 88 -35.45 -20.31 -51.96
C SER A 88 -34.10 -19.88 -51.36
N GLU A 89 -33.59 -18.70 -51.71
CA GLU A 89 -32.33 -18.17 -51.17
C GLU A 89 -32.39 -17.91 -49.65
N ILE A 90 -33.55 -17.47 -49.14
CA ILE A 90 -33.75 -17.20 -47.70
C ILE A 90 -33.76 -18.53 -46.93
N ASP A 91 -34.37 -19.56 -47.51
CA ASP A 91 -34.42 -20.90 -46.93
C ASP A 91 -33.04 -21.58 -46.95
N GLU A 92 -32.20 -21.34 -47.96
CA GLU A 92 -30.79 -21.76 -47.97
C GLU A 92 -29.96 -21.05 -46.89
N GLN A 93 -30.12 -19.74 -46.74
CA GLN A 93 -29.46 -18.97 -45.67
C GLN A 93 -29.88 -19.46 -44.28
N ALA A 94 -31.16 -19.81 -44.10
CA ALA A 94 -31.65 -20.39 -42.86
C ALA A 94 -31.02 -21.76 -42.57
N ARG A 95 -30.84 -22.62 -43.58
CA ARG A 95 -30.14 -23.91 -43.42
C ARG A 95 -28.68 -23.72 -43.03
N SER A 96 -27.96 -22.79 -43.65
CA SER A 96 -26.58 -22.47 -43.29
C SER A 96 -26.46 -21.92 -41.86
N LEU A 97 -27.41 -21.10 -41.42
CA LEU A 97 -27.45 -20.66 -40.01
C LEU A 97 -27.69 -21.81 -39.04
N LEU A 98 -28.59 -22.75 -39.37
CA LEU A 98 -28.85 -23.92 -38.54
C LEU A 98 -27.61 -24.83 -38.41
N GLU A 99 -26.81 -24.97 -39.47
CA GLU A 99 -25.52 -25.67 -39.40
C GLU A 99 -24.55 -24.96 -38.45
N ARG A 100 -24.41 -23.63 -38.57
CA ARG A 100 -23.58 -22.84 -37.64
C ARG A 100 -24.05 -22.92 -36.19
N GLU A 101 -25.36 -22.99 -35.94
CA GLU A 101 -25.90 -23.19 -34.59
C GLU A 101 -25.50 -24.55 -34.00
N ARG A 102 -25.46 -25.59 -34.83
CA ARG A 102 -25.01 -26.92 -34.41
C ARG A 102 -23.52 -26.92 -34.09
N ASP A 103 -22.70 -26.33 -34.97
CA ASP A 103 -21.26 -26.21 -34.74
C ASP A 103 -20.96 -25.44 -33.43
N LEU A 104 -21.69 -24.35 -33.17
CA LEU A 104 -21.56 -23.62 -31.90
C LEU A 104 -22.00 -24.44 -30.69
N ALA A 105 -23.03 -25.28 -30.82
CA ALA A 105 -23.47 -26.15 -29.73
C ALA A 105 -22.40 -27.20 -29.39
N ASP A 106 -21.77 -27.78 -30.41
CA ASP A 106 -20.66 -28.71 -30.25
C ASP A 106 -19.44 -28.02 -29.60
N GLU A 107 -19.11 -26.79 -30.03
CA GLU A 107 -18.06 -25.99 -29.40
C GLU A 107 -18.37 -25.63 -27.94
N GLU A 108 -19.63 -25.33 -27.60
CA GLU A 108 -20.06 -25.08 -26.22
C GLU A 108 -19.92 -26.34 -25.36
N GLU A 109 -20.27 -27.51 -25.87
CA GLU A 109 -20.11 -28.77 -25.17
C GLU A 109 -18.63 -29.09 -24.89
N GLU A 110 -17.77 -28.94 -25.90
CA GLU A 110 -16.33 -29.10 -25.76
C GLU A 110 -15.76 -28.13 -24.73
N LEU A 111 -16.17 -26.86 -24.78
CA LEU A 111 -15.72 -25.85 -23.83
C LEU A 111 -16.15 -26.19 -22.40
N ASN A 112 -17.39 -26.63 -22.21
CA ASN A 112 -17.91 -27.04 -20.90
C ASN A 112 -17.19 -28.29 -20.36
N GLN A 113 -16.78 -29.20 -21.23
CA GLN A 113 -15.97 -30.36 -20.86
C GLN A 113 -14.58 -29.90 -20.39
N ARG A 114 -13.92 -29.01 -21.14
CA ARG A 114 -12.62 -28.44 -20.75
C ARG A 114 -12.67 -27.70 -19.41
N PHE A 115 -13.72 -26.92 -19.15
CA PHE A 115 -13.93 -26.27 -17.85
C PHE A 115 -14.06 -27.29 -16.71
N ARG A 116 -14.82 -28.37 -16.91
CA ARG A 116 -14.95 -29.44 -15.91
C ARG A 116 -13.61 -30.10 -15.61
N ASP A 117 -12.78 -30.31 -16.63
CA ASP A 117 -11.47 -30.93 -16.48
C ASP A 117 -10.49 -30.03 -15.72
N ILE A 118 -10.43 -28.73 -16.04
CA ILE A 118 -9.61 -27.77 -15.28
C ILE A 118 -10.06 -27.69 -13.82
N LEU A 119 -11.37 -27.68 -13.55
CA LEU A 119 -11.88 -27.68 -12.17
C LEU A 119 -11.48 -28.95 -11.41
N ARG A 120 -11.39 -30.11 -12.07
CA ARG A 120 -10.87 -31.35 -11.48
C ARG A 120 -9.38 -31.25 -11.20
N GLU A 121 -8.60 -30.74 -12.15
CA GLU A 121 -7.15 -30.54 -11.98
C GLU A 121 -6.84 -29.59 -10.81
N ARG A 122 -7.58 -28.49 -10.69
CA ARG A 122 -7.45 -27.55 -9.58
C ARG A 122 -7.78 -28.18 -8.24
N ARG A 123 -8.85 -28.99 -8.15
CA ARG A 123 -9.18 -29.74 -6.93
C ARG A 123 -8.09 -30.75 -6.57
N ALA A 124 -7.54 -31.46 -7.56
CA ALA A 124 -6.45 -32.39 -7.36
C ALA A 124 -5.18 -31.68 -6.88
N LEU A 125 -4.82 -30.53 -7.47
CA LEU A 125 -3.69 -29.72 -7.05
C LEU A 125 -3.86 -29.22 -5.61
N MET A 126 -5.06 -28.73 -5.26
CA MET A 126 -5.37 -28.30 -3.89
C MET A 126 -5.31 -29.46 -2.89
N ALA A 127 -5.78 -30.64 -3.27
CA ALA A 127 -5.67 -31.84 -2.43
C ALA A 127 -4.20 -32.27 -2.25
N GLN A 128 -3.38 -32.21 -3.29
CA GLN A 128 -1.94 -32.49 -3.21
C GLN A 128 -1.21 -31.51 -2.29
N LEU A 129 -1.53 -30.22 -2.40
CA LEU A 129 -0.98 -29.16 -1.53
C LEU A 129 -1.43 -29.33 -0.08
N ALA A 130 -2.70 -29.69 0.16
CA ALA A 130 -3.24 -29.89 1.49
C ALA A 130 -2.64 -31.10 2.22
N THR A 131 -2.29 -32.16 1.47
CA THR A 131 -1.76 -33.43 2.01
C THR A 131 -0.23 -33.50 2.06
N GLY A 132 0.49 -32.48 1.58
CA GLY A 132 1.95 -32.41 1.65
C GLY A 132 2.67 -33.63 1.06
N GLY A 133 2.07 -34.30 0.06
CA GLY A 133 2.63 -35.54 -0.51
C GLY A 133 1.97 -36.83 -0.01
N GLY A 134 0.63 -36.88 0.06
CA GLY A 134 -0.11 -38.15 0.13
C GLY A 134 -0.39 -38.70 1.53
N GLY A 135 -0.35 -37.88 2.57
CA GLY A 135 -0.80 -38.26 3.92
C GLY A 135 -2.27 -37.93 4.19
N ASP A 136 -2.90 -38.70 5.08
CA ASP A 136 -4.24 -38.45 5.63
C ASP A 136 -4.35 -36.99 6.15
N PRO A 137 -5.35 -36.20 5.72
CA PRO A 137 -5.52 -34.82 6.17
C PRO A 137 -5.61 -34.69 7.69
N THR A 138 -6.14 -35.69 8.40
CA THR A 138 -6.19 -35.69 9.87
C THR A 138 -4.79 -35.80 10.49
N ALA A 139 -3.91 -36.61 9.90
CA ALA A 139 -2.52 -36.74 10.33
C ALA A 139 -1.70 -35.46 10.08
N ALA A 140 -1.95 -34.77 8.95
CA ALA A 140 -1.32 -33.50 8.65
C ALA A 140 -1.75 -32.37 9.60
N VAL A 141 -3.03 -32.35 10.00
CA VAL A 141 -3.52 -31.41 11.02
C VAL A 141 -2.90 -31.73 12.38
N ALA A 142 -2.89 -32.99 12.80
CA ALA A 142 -2.27 -33.40 14.06
C ALA A 142 -0.77 -33.07 14.13
N ALA A 143 -0.03 -33.18 13.02
CA ALA A 143 1.36 -32.75 12.96
C ALA A 143 1.52 -31.24 13.13
N ARG A 144 0.70 -30.44 12.43
CA ARG A 144 0.68 -28.97 12.59
C ARG A 144 0.35 -28.55 14.02
N GLU A 145 -0.63 -29.19 14.65
CA GLU A 145 -1.00 -28.89 16.04
C GLU A 145 0.13 -29.19 17.02
N ARG A 146 0.87 -30.29 16.83
CA ARG A 146 2.07 -30.59 17.64
C ARG A 146 3.16 -29.54 17.48
N ASP A 147 3.39 -29.08 16.25
CA ASP A 147 4.38 -28.04 15.96
C ASP A 147 3.98 -26.69 16.57
N VAL A 148 2.70 -26.33 16.49
CA VAL A 148 2.17 -25.11 17.14
C VAL A 148 2.34 -25.21 18.66
N ALA A 149 1.95 -26.33 19.27
CA ALA A 149 2.12 -26.55 20.70
C ALA A 149 3.58 -26.49 21.14
N ALA A 150 4.52 -26.98 20.32
CA ALA A 150 5.96 -26.87 20.59
C ALA A 150 6.44 -25.40 20.57
N ARG A 151 5.99 -24.61 19.60
CA ARG A 151 6.30 -23.18 19.51
C ARG A 151 5.70 -22.37 20.65
N GLU A 152 4.48 -22.69 21.06
CA GLU A 152 3.83 -22.05 22.20
C GLU A 152 4.61 -22.28 23.50
N ARG A 153 5.13 -23.49 23.73
CA ARG A 153 6.01 -23.78 24.87
C ARG A 153 7.32 -22.98 24.82
N GLU A 154 7.91 -22.87 23.63
CA GLU A 154 9.14 -22.08 23.45
C GLU A 154 8.89 -20.59 23.71
N LEU A 155 7.80 -20.03 23.20
CA LEU A 155 7.41 -18.64 23.45
C LEU A 155 7.15 -18.40 24.93
N SER A 156 6.41 -19.28 25.59
CA SER A 156 6.15 -19.19 27.03
C SER A 156 7.46 -19.21 27.86
N SER A 157 8.43 -20.05 27.50
CA SER A 157 9.76 -20.06 28.15
C SER A 157 10.54 -18.75 27.94
N ARG A 158 10.47 -18.17 26.74
CA ARG A 158 11.09 -16.87 26.44
C ARG A 158 10.43 -15.74 27.22
N GLU A 159 9.11 -15.73 27.33
CA GLU A 159 8.35 -14.76 28.12
C GLU A 159 8.72 -14.83 29.61
N GLN A 160 8.86 -16.03 30.17
CA GLN A 160 9.35 -16.20 31.55
C GLN A 160 10.75 -15.62 31.74
N THR A 161 11.66 -15.87 30.79
CA THR A 161 13.03 -15.32 30.85
C THR A 161 13.03 -13.80 30.73
N LEU A 162 12.12 -13.21 29.95
CA LEU A 162 11.97 -11.76 29.85
C LEU A 162 11.41 -11.18 31.16
N ALA A 163 10.37 -11.79 31.73
CA ALA A 163 9.81 -11.40 33.02
C ALA A 163 10.87 -11.41 34.14
N ASP A 164 11.72 -12.44 34.20
CA ASP A 164 12.83 -12.53 35.15
C ASP A 164 13.87 -11.40 34.97
N ARG A 165 14.14 -11.02 33.72
CA ARG A 165 15.07 -9.92 33.41
C ARG A 165 14.47 -8.57 33.82
N GLU A 166 13.19 -8.35 33.55
CA GLU A 166 12.47 -7.15 33.94
C GLU A 166 12.42 -7.02 35.47
N ALA A 167 12.14 -8.10 36.20
CA ALA A 167 12.17 -8.10 37.66
C ALA A 167 13.56 -7.73 38.21
N LYS A 168 14.64 -8.26 37.62
CA LYS A 168 16.02 -7.91 38.00
C LYS A 168 16.36 -6.45 37.70
N LEU A 169 15.88 -5.91 36.58
CA LEU A 169 16.07 -4.50 36.24
C LEU A 169 15.31 -3.59 37.21
N ALA A 170 14.04 -3.91 37.51
CA ALA A 170 13.25 -3.17 38.48
C ALA A 170 13.89 -3.15 39.88
N GLN A 171 14.46 -4.28 40.33
CA GLN A 171 15.23 -4.33 41.59
C GLN A 171 16.47 -3.43 41.56
N ARG A 172 17.20 -3.41 40.43
CA ARG A 172 18.37 -2.54 40.26
C ARG A 172 17.99 -1.07 40.26
N GLU A 173 16.91 -0.71 39.58
CA GLU A 173 16.37 0.66 39.56
C GLU A 173 15.92 1.10 40.95
N ALA A 174 15.19 0.26 41.69
CA ALA A 174 14.82 0.55 43.06
C ALA A 174 16.04 0.73 43.98
N ALA A 175 17.09 -0.07 43.82
CA ALA A 175 18.34 0.07 44.55
C ALA A 175 19.13 1.33 44.17
N LEU A 176 19.09 1.75 42.91
CA LEU A 176 19.67 3.01 42.45
C LEU A 176 18.88 4.20 43.01
N ALA A 177 17.55 4.19 42.92
CA ALA A 177 16.69 5.23 43.47
C ALA A 177 16.89 5.40 44.99
N ARG A 178 17.07 4.30 45.74
CA ARG A 178 17.42 4.38 47.17
C ARG A 178 18.78 5.02 47.42
N ARG A 179 19.79 4.69 46.60
CA ARG A 179 21.12 5.31 46.69
C ARG A 179 21.07 6.80 46.32
N GLU A 180 20.34 7.16 45.29
CA GLU A 180 20.11 8.56 44.92
C GLU A 180 19.39 9.33 46.02
N ALA A 181 18.36 8.75 46.65
CA ALA A 181 17.68 9.37 47.80
C ALA A 181 18.63 9.59 48.98
N GLN A 182 19.52 8.63 49.29
CA GLN A 182 20.53 8.77 50.33
C GLN A 182 21.59 9.83 49.99
N MET A 183 22.01 9.91 48.73
CA MET A 183 22.99 10.89 48.26
C MET A 183 22.40 12.30 48.17
N CYS A 184 21.14 12.45 47.77
CA CYS A 184 20.43 13.73 47.73
C CYS A 184 20.01 14.24 49.12
N GLY A 185 19.93 13.36 50.13
CA GLY A 185 19.77 13.74 51.54
C GLY A 185 21.01 14.40 52.16
N VAL A 186 22.17 14.27 51.51
CA VAL A 186 23.42 14.95 51.86
C VAL A 186 23.72 15.99 50.78
N ALA A 187 23.04 17.15 50.86
CA ALA A 187 23.39 18.42 50.21
C ALA A 187 24.17 18.31 48.88
N ALA A 188 23.58 17.71 47.85
CA ALA A 188 24.14 17.73 46.50
C ALA A 188 23.14 18.44 45.58
N GLN A 189 23.34 19.74 45.43
CA GLN A 189 22.72 20.55 44.38
C GLN A 189 22.96 19.85 43.02
N PRO A 190 21.90 19.49 42.26
CA PRO A 190 22.08 18.84 40.97
C PRO A 190 22.67 19.84 39.98
N GLN A 191 23.96 19.68 39.70
CA GLN A 191 24.65 20.32 38.58
C GLN A 191 24.10 19.72 37.29
N THR A 192 22.94 20.21 36.86
CA THR A 192 22.46 20.01 35.51
C THR A 192 23.47 20.70 34.59
N ILE A 193 24.31 19.93 33.90
CA ILE A 193 25.09 20.42 32.75
C ILE A 193 24.10 20.61 31.59
N ILE A 194 23.20 21.58 31.75
CA ILE A 194 22.79 22.37 30.62
C ILE A 194 24.08 23.10 30.26
N LYS A 195 24.61 22.94 29.05
CA LYS A 195 25.50 23.96 28.49
C LYS A 195 24.65 25.21 28.29
N THR A 196 24.25 25.87 29.38
CA THR A 196 23.81 27.24 29.38
C THR A 196 25.05 28.01 28.98
N VAL A 197 25.16 28.28 27.69
CA VAL A 197 25.99 29.38 27.23
C VAL A 197 25.47 30.59 28.01
N ASP A 198 26.34 31.26 28.79
CA ASP A 198 25.97 32.39 29.61
C ASP A 198 25.08 33.36 28.82
N ALA A 199 23.85 33.53 29.28
CA ALA A 199 22.78 34.28 28.61
C ALA A 199 23.07 35.79 28.49
N LYS A 200 24.18 36.27 29.05
CA LYS A 200 24.64 37.66 29.00
C LYS A 200 26.16 37.69 28.82
N GLY A 201 26.61 37.57 27.58
CA GLY A 201 28.04 37.63 27.25
C GLY A 201 28.45 36.82 26.04
N SER A 202 27.52 36.11 25.38
CA SER A 202 27.86 35.42 24.14
C SER A 202 28.47 36.39 23.14
N ALA A 203 29.67 36.09 22.61
CA ALA A 203 30.38 36.90 21.61
C ALA A 203 29.65 37.05 20.26
N TYR A 204 28.37 36.64 20.19
CA TYR A 204 27.54 36.70 19.01
C TYR A 204 26.68 37.94 19.05
N THR A 205 26.46 38.49 17.87
CA THR A 205 25.62 39.65 17.64
C THR A 205 24.45 39.27 16.74
N LYS A 206 23.50 40.20 16.59
CA LYS A 206 22.43 40.08 15.59
C LYS A 206 22.97 39.75 14.19
N LYS A 207 24.12 40.31 13.82
CA LYS A 207 24.77 40.09 12.52
C LYS A 207 25.19 38.63 12.29
N ASP A 208 25.42 37.86 13.35
CA ASP A 208 25.81 36.44 13.27
C ASP A 208 24.61 35.50 13.16
N VAL A 209 23.47 35.89 13.74
CA VAL A 209 22.27 35.04 13.83
C VAL A 209 21.34 35.26 12.65
N GLU A 210 21.11 36.51 12.23
CA GLU A 210 20.20 36.87 11.15
C GLU A 210 20.46 36.10 9.84
N PRO A 211 21.73 35.95 9.38
CA PRO A 211 22.02 35.20 8.15
C PRO A 211 21.73 33.71 8.28
N LEU A 212 21.85 33.13 9.49
CA LEU A 212 21.53 31.73 9.74
C LEU A 212 20.03 31.48 9.66
N LEU A 213 19.21 32.33 10.29
CA LEU A 213 17.76 32.24 10.20
C LEU A 213 17.25 32.48 8.78
N SER A 214 17.77 33.51 8.11
CA SER A 214 17.44 33.78 6.71
C SER A 214 17.76 32.57 5.81
N ARG A 215 18.94 31.96 6.00
CA ARG A 215 19.34 30.74 5.28
C ARG A 215 18.44 29.55 5.61
N ALA A 216 18.04 29.36 6.87
CA ALA A 216 17.13 28.29 7.26
C ALA A 216 15.76 28.44 6.57
N ARG A 217 15.18 29.65 6.63
CA ARG A 217 13.90 29.98 6.00
C ARG A 217 13.95 29.85 4.48
N ALA A 218 15.03 30.32 3.86
CA ALA A 218 15.25 30.16 2.42
C ALA A 218 15.39 28.68 2.02
N ALA A 219 16.07 27.86 2.83
CA ALA A 219 16.18 26.43 2.59
C ALA A 219 14.83 25.70 2.76
N MET A 220 14.04 26.08 3.77
CA MET A 220 12.66 25.59 3.95
C MET A 220 11.79 25.97 2.75
N ALA A 221 11.80 27.24 2.34
CA ALA A 221 11.03 27.72 1.20
C ALA A 221 11.42 27.02 -0.10
N LYS A 222 12.74 26.87 -0.37
CA LYS A 222 13.26 26.16 -1.55
C LYS A 222 12.82 24.70 -1.59
N LYS A 223 12.82 24.03 -0.43
CA LYS A 223 12.34 22.64 -0.32
C LYS A 223 10.81 22.55 -0.21
N GLY A 224 10.12 23.65 0.06
CA GLY A 224 8.69 23.64 0.38
C GLY A 224 8.37 22.92 1.69
N ILE A 225 9.25 23.03 2.69
CA ILE A 225 9.06 22.48 4.03
C ILE A 225 8.30 23.51 4.85
N LEU A 226 7.17 23.12 5.43
CA LEU A 226 6.42 23.93 6.38
C LEU A 226 6.93 23.67 7.80
N ARG A 227 6.62 24.59 8.72
CA ARG A 227 7.02 24.43 10.13
C ARG A 227 6.39 23.18 10.76
N SER A 228 5.17 22.83 10.38
CA SER A 228 4.47 21.60 10.80
C SER A 228 5.15 20.31 10.28
N ASP A 229 5.94 20.42 9.20
CA ASP A 229 6.68 19.29 8.62
C ASP A 229 7.98 18.98 9.36
N LEU A 230 8.44 19.89 10.22
CA LEU A 230 9.64 19.67 11.01
C LEU A 230 9.39 18.61 12.11
N PRO A 231 10.41 17.82 12.48
CA PRO A 231 10.36 16.95 13.65
C PRO A 231 9.96 17.73 14.91
N PRO A 232 9.23 17.12 15.86
CA PRO A 232 8.75 17.80 17.07
C PRO A 232 9.77 18.72 17.76
N PRO A 233 11.03 18.31 18.03
CA PRO A 233 12.00 19.19 18.70
C PRO A 233 12.46 20.38 17.84
N ALA A 234 12.29 20.31 16.52
CA ALA A 234 12.72 21.35 15.60
C ALA A 234 11.61 22.37 15.27
N ARG A 235 10.35 22.08 15.61
CA ARG A 235 9.21 22.95 15.29
C ARG A 235 9.33 24.31 15.95
N ASP A 236 9.92 24.40 17.15
CA ASP A 236 9.98 25.65 17.90
C ASP A 236 11.30 26.42 17.78
N LEU A 237 12.30 25.86 17.09
CA LEU A 237 13.61 26.49 16.95
C LEU A 237 13.58 27.86 16.27
N ASP A 238 12.68 28.09 15.30
CA ASP A 238 12.53 29.41 14.67
C ASP A 238 11.92 30.44 15.64
N ARG A 239 10.92 30.05 16.45
CA ARG A 239 10.35 30.91 17.51
C ARG A 239 11.37 31.17 18.60
N GLU A 240 12.07 30.13 19.04
CA GLU A 240 13.08 30.22 20.09
C GLU A 240 14.24 31.11 19.68
N ALA A 241 14.75 30.97 18.46
CA ALA A 241 15.80 31.85 17.95
C ALA A 241 15.33 33.31 17.85
N THR A 242 14.12 33.54 17.36
CA THR A 242 13.53 34.89 17.26
C THR A 242 13.31 35.50 18.64
N ARG A 243 12.81 34.71 19.60
CA ARG A 243 12.60 35.14 20.99
C ARG A 243 13.92 35.45 21.68
N ALA A 244 14.91 34.59 21.54
CA ALA A 244 16.25 34.80 22.12
C ALA A 244 16.93 36.05 21.52
N MET A 245 16.76 36.32 20.22
CA MET A 245 17.20 37.59 19.61
C MET A 245 16.51 38.81 20.23
N ALA A 246 15.21 38.72 20.51
CA ALA A 246 14.46 39.81 21.14
C ALA A 246 14.88 40.04 22.60
N GLU A 247 15.27 38.98 23.31
CA GLU A 247 15.79 39.01 24.68
C GLU A 247 17.28 39.43 24.76
N GLY A 248 17.95 39.58 23.62
CA GLY A 248 19.39 39.91 23.54
C GLY A 248 20.32 38.72 23.78
N ASP A 249 19.80 37.50 23.91
CA ASP A 249 20.57 36.26 24.05
C ASP A 249 20.93 35.69 22.67
N TYR A 250 21.97 36.28 22.07
CA TYR A 250 22.45 35.86 20.75
C TYR A 250 23.14 34.48 20.77
N GLY A 251 23.57 33.99 21.93
CA GLY A 251 24.15 32.65 22.10
C GLY A 251 23.11 31.58 21.88
N ARG A 252 22.00 31.68 22.62
CA ARG A 252 20.84 30.80 22.45
C ARG A 252 20.24 30.94 21.06
N ALA A 253 20.12 32.16 20.55
CA ALA A 253 19.58 32.39 19.22
C ALA A 253 20.42 31.75 18.11
N ARG A 254 21.74 31.87 18.18
CA ARG A 254 22.67 31.23 17.22
C ARG A 254 22.56 29.71 17.28
N PHE A 255 22.50 29.14 18.48
CA PHE A 255 22.38 27.70 18.68
C PHE A 255 21.08 27.16 18.04
N ALA A 256 19.94 27.76 18.37
CA ALA A 256 18.64 27.36 17.81
C ALA A 256 18.60 27.55 16.28
N ALA A 257 19.09 28.68 15.76
CA ALA A 257 19.17 28.94 14.32
C ALA A 257 20.06 27.92 13.60
N ARG A 258 21.21 27.54 14.19
CA ARG A 258 22.09 26.55 13.60
C ARG A 258 21.46 25.16 13.56
N GLN A 259 20.85 24.74 14.67
CA GLN A 259 20.14 23.47 14.75
C GLN A 259 18.99 23.41 13.72
N LEU A 260 18.27 24.53 13.51
CA LEU A 260 17.25 24.62 12.48
C LEU A 260 17.83 24.46 11.07
N VAL A 261 18.93 25.14 10.75
CA VAL A 261 19.62 24.99 9.44
C VAL A 261 20.01 23.53 9.20
N ASP A 262 20.62 22.88 10.19
CA ASP A 262 21.11 21.51 10.07
C ASP A 262 19.93 20.52 9.94
N THR A 263 18.83 20.75 10.67
CA THR A 263 17.59 19.95 10.55
C THR A 263 16.95 20.12 9.17
N VAL A 264 16.81 21.34 8.66
CA VAL A 264 16.21 21.59 7.34
C VAL A 264 17.05 20.98 6.22
N LYS A 265 18.38 21.00 6.37
CA LYS A 265 19.29 20.35 5.42
C LYS A 265 19.15 18.84 5.41
N SER A 266 19.02 18.20 6.58
CA SER A 266 18.93 16.74 6.69
C SER A 266 17.61 16.17 6.18
N ILE A 267 16.53 16.95 6.17
CA ILE A 267 15.23 16.52 5.63
C ILE A 267 15.34 16.24 4.12
N ARG A 268 15.01 15.00 3.75
CA ARG A 268 14.85 14.54 2.37
C ARG A 268 13.35 14.53 2.02
N ILE A 269 13.01 14.98 0.82
CA ILE A 269 11.63 14.92 0.31
C ILE A 269 11.49 13.58 -0.40
N ASP A 270 11.20 12.56 0.38
CA ASP A 270 10.97 11.20 -0.09
C ASP A 270 9.51 10.77 0.12
N LYS A 271 9.24 9.50 -0.19
CA LYS A 271 7.92 8.88 -0.04
C LYS A 271 7.38 9.05 1.39
N ALA A 272 8.21 8.81 2.40
CA ALA A 272 7.80 8.87 3.81
C ALA A 272 7.48 10.31 4.24
N PHE A 273 8.28 11.29 3.78
CA PHE A 273 8.01 12.70 4.02
C PHE A 273 6.65 13.13 3.46
N ILE A 274 6.34 12.75 2.20
CA ILE A 274 5.05 13.08 1.57
C ILE A 274 3.89 12.39 2.28
N GLN A 275 4.02 11.11 2.64
CA GLN A 275 2.98 10.40 3.39
C GLN A 275 2.67 11.06 4.73
N GLY A 276 3.71 11.41 5.50
CA GLY A 276 3.54 12.12 6.77
C GLY A 276 2.88 13.49 6.58
N LYS A 277 3.21 14.19 5.49
CA LYS A 277 2.62 15.49 5.16
C LYS A 277 1.14 15.40 4.77
N ILE A 278 0.76 14.39 3.98
CA ILE A 278 -0.64 14.10 3.66
C ILE A 278 -1.42 13.80 4.95
N GLY A 279 -0.86 13.01 5.86
CA GLY A 279 -1.49 12.72 7.15
C GLY A 279 -1.79 13.98 7.97
N ARG A 280 -0.80 14.89 8.10
CA ARG A 280 -0.99 16.18 8.78
C ARG A 280 -2.04 17.06 8.09
N LEU A 281 -2.00 17.11 6.76
CA LEU A 281 -2.93 17.91 5.97
C LEU A 281 -4.37 17.42 6.12
N ASN A 282 -4.58 16.10 6.09
CA ASN A 282 -5.90 15.51 6.31
C ASN A 282 -6.45 15.82 7.71
N ALA A 283 -5.59 15.78 8.73
CA ALA A 283 -5.97 16.15 10.09
C ALA A 283 -6.39 17.63 10.19
N GLU A 284 -5.70 18.52 9.47
CA GLU A 284 -6.04 19.94 9.44
C GLU A 284 -7.34 20.23 8.67
N ILE A 285 -7.56 19.56 7.54
CA ILE A 285 -8.79 19.68 6.75
C ILE A 285 -10.00 19.19 7.54
N ALA A 286 -9.87 18.08 8.27
CA ALA A 286 -10.95 17.53 9.08
C ALA A 286 -11.46 18.51 10.15
N GLY A 287 -10.61 19.44 10.60
CA GLY A 287 -10.96 20.46 11.58
C GLY A 287 -11.58 21.74 11.00
N LYS A 288 -11.66 21.90 9.67
CA LYS A 288 -12.10 23.15 9.03
C LYS A 288 -13.36 22.95 8.18
N THR A 289 -14.31 23.87 8.27
CA THR A 289 -15.47 23.94 7.37
C THR A 289 -15.08 24.74 6.13
N LEU A 290 -15.08 24.09 4.97
CA LEU A 290 -14.64 24.68 3.69
C LEU A 290 -15.84 24.89 2.76
N ASP A 291 -15.85 26.00 2.02
CA ASP A 291 -16.85 26.22 0.97
C ASP A 291 -16.66 25.25 -0.22
N ALA A 292 -17.71 25.07 -1.02
CA ALA A 292 -17.71 24.10 -2.12
C ALA A 292 -16.67 24.40 -3.21
N ALA A 293 -16.35 25.67 -3.48
CA ALA A 293 -15.38 26.05 -4.49
C ALA A 293 -13.95 25.76 -4.02
N THR A 294 -13.65 26.07 -2.76
CA THR A 294 -12.35 25.76 -2.13
C THR A 294 -12.15 24.24 -2.02
N LYS A 295 -13.18 23.50 -1.60
CA LYS A 295 -13.14 22.03 -1.55
C LYS A 295 -12.81 21.41 -2.91
N LYS A 296 -13.45 21.89 -3.99
CA LYS A 296 -13.17 21.43 -5.36
C LYS A 296 -11.72 21.69 -5.80
N LYS A 297 -11.15 22.85 -5.44
CA LYS A 297 -9.73 23.17 -5.72
C LYS A 297 -8.80 22.26 -4.96
N ILE A 298 -9.08 22.01 -3.68
CA ILE A 298 -8.31 21.12 -2.81
C ILE A 298 -8.33 19.69 -3.37
N ASP A 299 -9.50 19.18 -3.77
CA ASP A 299 -9.63 17.85 -4.37
C ASP A 299 -8.81 17.70 -5.67
N ALA A 300 -8.81 18.73 -6.52
CA ALA A 300 -8.01 18.74 -7.75
C ALA A 300 -6.50 18.73 -7.44
N LEU A 301 -6.06 19.54 -6.48
CA LEU A 301 -4.67 19.58 -6.04
C LEU A 301 -4.24 18.26 -5.39
N PHE A 302 -5.11 17.61 -4.62
CA PHE A 302 -4.84 16.29 -4.03
C PHE A 302 -4.68 15.21 -5.09
N ARG A 303 -5.59 15.13 -6.07
CA ARG A 303 -5.46 14.15 -7.16
C ARG A 303 -4.13 14.31 -7.90
N ALA A 304 -3.80 15.56 -8.24
CA ALA A 304 -2.53 15.88 -8.87
C ALA A 304 -1.34 15.52 -7.95
N ALA A 305 -1.39 15.83 -6.65
CA ALA A 305 -0.33 15.46 -5.72
C ALA A 305 -0.13 13.94 -5.62
N THR A 306 -1.23 13.16 -5.63
CA THR A 306 -1.21 11.69 -5.60
C THR A 306 -0.63 11.10 -6.89
N GLU A 307 -0.93 11.68 -8.05
CA GLU A 307 -0.32 11.31 -9.33
C GLU A 307 1.20 11.54 -9.32
N ASP A 308 1.65 12.75 -8.95
CA ASP A 308 3.09 13.04 -8.82
C ASP A 308 3.76 12.12 -7.77
N TYR A 309 3.04 11.74 -6.72
CA TYR A 309 3.53 10.81 -5.71
C TYR A 309 3.69 9.38 -6.26
N GLY A 310 2.71 8.89 -7.03
CA GLY A 310 2.78 7.59 -7.71
C GLY A 310 3.93 7.52 -8.73
N ASP A 311 4.18 8.62 -9.43
CA ASP A 311 5.30 8.79 -10.37
C ASP A 311 6.68 8.95 -9.72
N GLY A 312 6.76 8.98 -8.38
CA GLY A 312 8.01 9.26 -7.65
C GLY A 312 8.50 10.71 -7.73
N LYS A 313 7.68 11.65 -8.24
CA LYS A 313 7.98 13.08 -8.36
C LYS A 313 7.70 13.84 -7.06
N PHE A 314 8.32 13.42 -5.95
CA PHE A 314 8.01 13.92 -4.59
C PHE A 314 8.17 15.44 -4.44
N SER A 315 9.13 16.07 -5.12
CA SER A 315 9.29 17.53 -5.09
C SER A 315 8.16 18.30 -5.77
N ARG A 316 7.48 17.71 -6.77
CA ARG A 316 6.30 18.33 -7.39
C ARG A 316 5.06 18.08 -6.54
N ALA A 317 4.90 16.86 -6.03
CA ALA A 317 3.86 16.51 -5.06
C ALA A 317 3.89 17.46 -3.84
N ASN A 318 5.08 17.71 -3.27
CA ASN A 318 5.23 18.63 -2.13
C ASN A 318 4.76 20.06 -2.45
N ARG A 319 5.06 20.57 -3.64
CA ARG A 319 4.59 21.90 -4.07
C ARG A 319 3.07 21.96 -4.19
N ARG A 320 2.44 20.92 -4.74
CA ARG A 320 0.97 20.80 -4.81
C ARG A 320 0.36 20.76 -3.41
N LEU A 321 0.94 19.98 -2.48
CA LEU A 321 0.49 19.94 -1.08
C LEU A 321 0.64 21.31 -0.39
N ASN A 322 1.70 22.07 -0.64
CA ASN A 322 1.85 23.43 -0.10
C ASN A 322 0.78 24.39 -0.62
N GLN A 323 0.34 24.23 -1.87
CA GLN A 323 -0.78 25.02 -2.39
C GLN A 323 -2.07 24.71 -1.65
N ILE A 324 -2.27 23.47 -1.21
CA ILE A 324 -3.43 23.10 -0.38
C ILE A 324 -3.35 23.79 0.99
N TYR A 325 -2.19 23.73 1.66
CA TYR A 325 -2.01 24.47 2.92
C TYR A 325 -2.30 25.97 2.77
N ALA A 326 -1.87 26.59 1.68
CA ALA A 326 -2.15 28.00 1.40
C ALA A 326 -3.63 28.33 1.13
N LEU A 327 -4.48 27.32 0.86
CA LEU A 327 -5.93 27.48 0.74
C LEU A 327 -6.65 27.24 2.09
N LEU A 328 -5.95 26.69 3.08
CA LEU A 328 -6.49 26.39 4.40
C LEU A 328 -6.16 27.50 5.42
N ASP A 329 -5.07 28.23 5.23
CA ASP A 329 -4.73 29.45 5.97
C ASP A 329 -5.68 30.61 5.63
#